data_AF-N9ZZQ7-F1
#
_entry.id   AF-N9ZZQ7-F1
#
_cell.length_a   1.000
_cell.length_b   1.000
_cell.length_c   1.000
_cell.angle_alpha   90.00
_cell.angle_beta   90.00
_cell.angle_gamma   90.00
#
_symmetry.space_group_name_H-M   'P 1'
#
loop_
_entity.id
_entity.type
_entity.pdbx_description
1 polymer ?
#
loop_
_entity_poly.entity_id
_entity_poly.type
_entity_poly.pdbx_seq_one_letter_code
_entity_poly.pdbx_strand_id
1 'polypeptide(L)' 'MTNKEIREEMMLQIEQLKTINILNRLGMHNKDEEQTKAGIKSRIEELYQQLLEEAV' A
#
# COMPACT_ATOMS: atom_id res chain seq x y z
N MET A 1 -5.42 13.31 8.75
CA MET A 1 -6.56 12.39 8.49
C MET A 1 -7.00 11.85 9.82
N THR A 2 -8.19 11.29 9.95
CA THR A 2 -8.54 10.54 11.16
C THR A 2 -7.88 9.17 11.14
N ASN A 3 -7.61 8.63 12.33
CA ASN A 3 -7.24 7.23 12.54
C ASN A 3 -8.08 6.20 11.76
N LYS A 4 -9.36 6.49 11.47
CA LYS A 4 -10.21 5.63 10.64
C LYS A 4 -9.83 5.74 9.16
N GLU A 5 -9.76 6.96 8.64
CA GLU A 5 -9.37 7.24 7.24
C GLU A 5 -7.98 6.70 6.92
N ILE A 6 -7.02 6.80 7.86
CA ILE A 6 -5.67 6.27 7.68
C ILE A 6 -5.69 4.74 7.51
N ARG A 7 -6.47 4.03 8.35
CA ARG A 7 -6.63 2.58 8.23
C ARG A 7 -7.33 2.16 6.95
N GLU A 8 -8.34 2.92 6.52
CA GLU A 8 -9.04 2.68 5.25
C GLU A 8 -8.09 2.84 4.06
N GLU A 9 -7.25 3.88 4.06
CA GLU A 9 -6.25 4.07 3.01
C GLU A 9 -5.19 2.94 3.02
N MET A 10 -4.69 2.55 4.20
CA MET A 10 -3.74 1.43 4.31
C MET A 10 -4.32 0.14 3.72
N MET A 11 -5.60 -0.15 3.98
CA MET A 11 -6.27 -1.31 3.42
C MET A 11 -6.34 -1.24 1.88
N LEU A 12 -6.62 -0.08 1.30
CA LEU A 12 -6.60 0.11 -0.15
C LEU A 12 -5.21 -0.16 -0.75
N GLN A 13 -4.15 0.35 -0.11
CA GLN A 13 -2.77 0.11 -0.55
C GLN A 13 -2.40 -1.39 -0.49
N ILE A 14 -2.82 -2.09 0.56
CA ILE A 14 -2.62 -3.54 0.71
C ILE A 14 -3.36 -4.32 -0.37
N GLU A 15 -4.60 -3.96 -0.68
CA GLU A 15 -5.37 -4.61 -1.76
C GLU A 15 -4.73 -4.38 -3.13
N GLN A 16 -4.23 -3.17 -3.41
CA GLN A 16 -3.47 -2.91 -4.65
C GLN A 16 -2.23 -3.79 -4.76
N LEU A 17 -1.48 -3.97 -3.66
CA LEU A 17 -0.31 -4.86 -3.64
C LEU A 17 -0.69 -6.32 -3.92
N LYS A 18 -1.81 -6.79 -3.36
CA LYS A 18 -2.35 -8.14 -3.63
C LYS A 18 -2.75 -8.29 -5.10
N THR A 19 -3.45 -7.31 -5.67
CA THR A 19 -3.84 -7.32 -7.08
C THR A 19 -2.62 -7.45 -7.98
N ILE A 20 -1.57 -6.65 -7.74
CA ILE A 20 -0.33 -6.74 -8.51
C ILE A 20 0.26 -8.15 -8.41
N ASN A 21 0.35 -8.72 -7.20
CA ASN A 21 0.89 -10.07 -7.03
C ASN A 21 0.06 -11.15 -7.73
N ILE A 22 -1.27 -11.00 -7.80
CA ILE A 22 -2.15 -11.91 -8.56
C ILE A 22 -1.87 -11.78 -10.06
N LEU A 23 -1.81 -10.55 -10.58
CA LEU A 23 -1.52 -10.30 -12.00
C LEU A 23 -0.19 -10.91 -12.43
N ASN A 24 0.84 -10.84 -11.58
CA ASN A 24 2.15 -11.42 -11.89
C ASN A 24 2.11 -12.94 -11.92
N ARG A 25 1.35 -13.57 -11.03
CA ARG A 25 1.12 -15.02 -11.06
C ARG A 25 0.40 -15.47 -12.32
N LEU A 26 -0.40 -14.60 -12.92
CA LEU A 26 -1.07 -14.81 -14.21
C LEU A 26 -0.18 -14.48 -15.42
N GLY A 27 1.09 -14.09 -15.20
CA GLY A 27 2.01 -13.68 -16.27
C GLY A 27 1.71 -12.29 -16.85
N MET A 28 0.84 -11.51 -16.21
CA MET A 28 0.47 -10.15 -16.62
C MET A 28 1.44 -9.11 -16.03
N HIS A 29 2.73 -9.26 -16.33
CA HIS A 29 3.78 -8.37 -15.82
C HIS A 29 3.65 -6.97 -16.42
N ASN A 30 3.78 -5.95 -15.57
CA ASN A 30 3.98 -4.57 -16.00
C ASN A 30 5.47 -4.21 -15.87
N LYS A 31 6.00 -3.39 -16.78
CA LYS A 31 7.38 -2.88 -16.69
C LYS A 31 7.60 -2.02 -15.44
N ASP A 32 6.55 -1.37 -14.97
CA ASP A 32 6.63 -0.45 -13.82
C ASP A 32 6.23 -1.13 -12.50
N GLU A 33 6.08 -2.45 -12.50
CA GLU A 33 5.56 -3.23 -11.37
C GLU A 33 6.41 -3.07 -10.11
N GLU A 34 7.74 -3.15 -10.22
CA GLU A 34 8.64 -3.01 -9.09
C GLU A 34 8.58 -1.60 -8.49
N GLN A 35 8.56 -0.58 -9.34
CA GLN A 35 8.42 0.81 -8.91
C GLN A 35 7.07 1.05 -8.23
N THR A 36 6.00 0.47 -8.78
CA THR A 36 4.65 0.58 -8.20
C THR A 36 4.59 -0.09 -6.83
N LYS A 37 5.16 -1.30 -6.69
CA LYS A 37 5.28 -2.00 -5.40
C LYS A 37 6.09 -1.20 -4.39
N ALA A 38 7.19 -0.56 -4.80
CA ALA A 38 7.99 0.29 -3.93
C ALA A 38 7.18 1.49 -3.42
N GLY A 39 6.47 2.19 -4.33
CA GLY A 39 5.61 3.32 -3.96
C GLY A 39 4.50 2.94 -2.99
N ILE A 40 3.82 1.82 -3.22
CA ILE A 40 2.79 1.30 -2.32
C ILE A 40 3.36 1.01 -0.92
N LYS A 41 4.53 0.38 -0.83
CA LYS A 41 5.18 0.07 0.45
C LYS A 41 5.55 1.35 1.22
N SER A 42 6.18 2.32 0.54
CA SER A 42 6.50 3.61 1.16
C SER A 42 5.25 4.33 1.67
N ARG A 43 4.15 4.29 0.91
CA ARG A 43 2.89 4.90 1.36
C ARG A 43 2.31 4.20 2.59
N ILE A 44 2.37 2.86 2.66
CA ILE A 44 1.94 2.11 3.85
C ILE A 44 2.79 2.48 5.07
N GLU A 45 4.10 2.64 4.90
CA GLU A 45 5.01 3.06 5.97
C GLU A 45 4.67 4.48 6.48
N GLU A 46 4.42 5.44 5.57
CA GLU A 46 3.97 6.79 5.94
C GLU A 46 2.66 6.76 6.75
N LEU A 47 1.67 6.01 6.29
CA LEU A 47 0.38 5.88 6.97
C LEU A 47 0.52 5.22 8.34
N TYR A 48 1.41 4.24 8.46
CA TYR A 48 1.72 3.61 9.74
C TYR A 48 2.39 4.59 10.71
N GLN A 49 3.33 5.42 10.25
CA GLN A 49 3.93 6.47 11.08
C GLN A 49 2.89 7.48 11.56
N GLN A 50 1.96 7.90 10.70
CA GLN A 50 0.86 8.80 11.12
C GLN A 50 0.01 8.19 12.24
N LEU A 51 -0.29 6.89 12.19
CA LEU A 51 -1.01 6.21 13.28
C LEU A 51 -0.21 6.16 14.58
N LEU A 52 1.12 6.06 14.50
CA LEU A 52 1.99 6.03 15.69
C LEU A 52 2.12 7.43 16.31
N GLU A 53 2.26 8.47 15.49
CA GLU A 53 2.34 9.87 15.95
C GLU A 53 1.03 10.33 16.60
N GLU A 54 -0.13 9.89 16.12
CA GLU A 54 -1.44 10.17 16.74
C GLU A 54 -1.71 9.36 18.02
N ALA A 55 -0.90 8.34 18.32
CA ALA A 55 -1.07 7.48 19.50
C ALA A 55 -0.26 7.94 20.74
N VAL A 56 0.53 9.02 20.61
CA VAL A 56 1.37 9.63 21.65
C VAL A 56 0.72 10.93 22.16
#